data_AF-A0A2M7U439-F1
#
_entry.id   AF-A0A2M7U439-F1
#
_cell.length_a   1.000
_cell.length_b   1.000
_cell.length_c   1.000
_cell.angle_alpha   90.00
_cell.angle_beta   90.00
_cell.angle_gamma   90.00
#
_symmetry.space_group_name_H-M   'P 1'
#
loop_
_entity.id
_entity.type
_entity.pdbx_description
1 polymer ?
#
loop_
_entity_poly.entity_id
_entity_poly.type
_entity_poly.pdbx_seq_one_letter_code
_entity_poly.pdbx_strand_id
1 'polypeptide(L)'
;MQIPRTSLAIYNGINAAFPEECDSQPSTLRLLDAFAPVLIAGNEAADIGISARLNRGNKQSNFSSLLTLENMTKQVLQSKADAFTSEYPQHAAVAHNFTADLMILSSNRAQFSDKFDVFLEVDSAIFEAACIQLCAPSVLRHAGVDFAQPVATPEQLIKKYMPFLSMEPHVEDLPIVNRLKSLHAIEMLLKIDDDTRGVEPDTLLGLPSFVTWATTRAHETNRSVDDLLNEKKESYFDILRSSPYMSVPMVNIIRGLCELTSIHKAQRTGVDNHIPLPRLPYFHRFTTTLRHELYSTGILHDLFMPEVATASS
;
A
#
# COMPACT_ATOMS: atom_id res chain seq x y z
N MET A 1 -1.13 -3.20 -23.02
CA MET A 1 -1.61 -2.71 -21.72
C MET A 1 -0.93 -3.54 -20.64
N GLN A 2 -0.27 -2.91 -19.66
CA GLN A 2 0.33 -3.58 -18.51
C GLN A 2 -0.17 -2.90 -17.25
N ILE A 3 -1.37 -3.28 -16.82
CA ILE A 3 -1.94 -2.77 -15.58
C ILE A 3 -1.13 -3.37 -14.42
N PRO A 4 -0.58 -2.55 -13.50
CA PRO A 4 0.10 -3.06 -12.33
C PRO A 4 -0.80 -3.99 -11.51
N ARG A 5 -0.21 -5.07 -10.96
CA ARG A 5 -0.86 -6.08 -10.11
C ARG A 5 -1.84 -5.46 -9.11
N THR A 6 -1.36 -4.50 -8.31
CA THR A 6 -2.13 -3.87 -7.23
C THR A 6 -3.32 -3.09 -7.78
N SER A 7 -3.15 -2.33 -8.86
CA SER A 7 -4.25 -1.59 -9.51
C SER A 7 -5.32 -2.53 -10.08
N LEU A 8 -4.91 -3.66 -10.66
CA LEU A 8 -5.86 -4.66 -11.18
C LEU A 8 -6.56 -5.43 -10.06
N ALA A 9 -5.85 -5.77 -8.98
CA ALA A 9 -6.42 -6.43 -7.81
C ALA A 9 -7.48 -5.54 -7.15
N ILE A 10 -7.16 -4.27 -6.93
CA ILE A 10 -8.08 -3.29 -6.36
C ILE A 10 -9.24 -3.02 -7.29
N TYR A 11 -9.03 -2.87 -8.60
CA TYR A 11 -10.14 -2.76 -9.55
C TYR A 11 -11.11 -3.94 -9.48
N ASN A 12 -10.60 -5.18 -9.48
CA ASN A 12 -11.44 -6.37 -9.37
C ASN A 12 -12.12 -6.45 -8.01
N GLY A 13 -11.44 -6.06 -6.94
CA GLY A 13 -12.01 -5.94 -5.60
C GLY A 13 -13.16 -4.94 -5.56
N ILE A 14 -12.99 -3.76 -6.15
CA ILE A 14 -14.04 -2.73 -6.25
C ILE A 14 -15.21 -3.24 -7.09
N ASN A 15 -14.98 -3.86 -8.25
CA ASN A 15 -16.07 -4.41 -9.08
C ASN A 15 -16.84 -5.52 -8.36
N ALA A 16 -16.16 -6.35 -7.59
CA ALA A 16 -16.82 -7.40 -6.83
C ALA A 16 -17.57 -6.85 -5.62
N ALA A 17 -16.98 -5.86 -4.94
CA ALA A 17 -17.57 -5.22 -3.78
C ALA A 17 -18.72 -4.30 -4.15
N PHE A 18 -18.70 -3.65 -5.33
CA PHE A 18 -19.64 -2.62 -5.80
C PHE A 18 -19.99 -2.77 -7.29
N PRO A 19 -20.50 -3.92 -7.75
CA PRO A 19 -20.78 -4.16 -9.17
C PRO A 19 -21.74 -3.13 -9.76
N GLU A 20 -22.75 -2.72 -8.99
CA GLU A 20 -23.75 -1.73 -9.42
C GLU A 20 -23.18 -0.34 -9.68
N GLU A 21 -22.04 -0.01 -9.06
CA GLU A 21 -21.35 1.27 -9.25
C GLU A 21 -20.31 1.20 -10.37
N CYS A 22 -19.93 -0.01 -10.80
CA CYS A 22 -18.88 -0.26 -11.79
C CYS A 22 -19.41 -0.74 -13.15
N ASP A 23 -20.65 -1.22 -13.20
CA ASP A 23 -21.29 -1.83 -14.37
C ASP A 23 -21.44 -0.81 -15.51
N SER A 24 -20.44 -0.75 -16.42
CA SER A 24 -20.61 -0.68 -17.89
C SER A 24 -19.47 -0.02 -18.70
N GLN A 25 -18.34 0.43 -18.13
CA GLN A 25 -17.38 1.22 -18.93
C GLN A 25 -15.94 0.67 -19.06
N PRO A 26 -15.46 0.43 -20.31
CA PRO A 26 -14.04 0.29 -20.63
C PRO A 26 -13.17 1.49 -20.22
N SER A 27 -13.77 2.64 -19.88
CA SER A 27 -13.08 3.87 -19.48
C SER A 27 -12.50 3.79 -18.07
N THR A 28 -13.16 3.10 -17.13
CA THR A 28 -12.72 3.01 -15.72
C THR A 28 -11.40 2.26 -15.57
N LEU A 29 -11.25 1.12 -16.26
CA LEU A 29 -10.00 0.36 -16.26
C LEU A 29 -8.86 1.16 -16.90
N ARG A 30 -9.14 1.89 -17.99
CA ARG A 30 -8.16 2.79 -18.63
C ARG A 30 -7.77 3.95 -17.72
N LEU A 31 -8.72 4.51 -16.98
CA LEU A 31 -8.48 5.59 -16.04
C LEU A 31 -7.59 5.12 -14.87
N LEU A 32 -7.84 3.92 -14.33
CA LEU A 32 -6.96 3.32 -13.33
C LEU A 32 -5.57 2.98 -13.89
N ASP A 33 -5.48 2.47 -15.12
CA ASP A 33 -4.19 2.23 -15.79
C ASP A 33 -3.40 3.54 -15.96
N ALA A 34 -4.08 4.62 -16.36
CA ALA A 34 -3.48 5.95 -16.46
C ALA A 34 -3.10 6.56 -15.10
N PHE A 35 -3.82 6.23 -14.03
CA PHE A 35 -3.53 6.69 -12.67
C PHE A 35 -2.46 5.84 -11.95
N ALA A 36 -2.25 4.59 -12.37
CA ALA A 36 -1.31 3.68 -11.74
C ALA A 36 0.14 4.20 -11.62
N PRO A 37 0.69 4.97 -12.59
CA PRO A 37 1.97 5.64 -12.42
C PRO A 37 2.01 6.64 -11.25
N VAL A 38 0.90 7.32 -10.96
CA VAL A 38 0.77 8.24 -9.81
C VAL A 38 0.78 7.44 -8.50
N LEU A 39 0.03 6.34 -8.44
CA LEU A 39 -0.01 5.43 -7.29
C LEU A 39 1.39 4.88 -6.95
N ILE A 40 2.12 4.39 -7.96
CA ILE A 40 3.47 3.85 -7.79
C ILE A 40 4.43 4.95 -7.31
N ALA A 41 4.47 6.10 -8.01
CA ALA A 41 5.37 7.19 -7.65
C ALA A 41 5.03 7.80 -6.28
N GLY A 42 3.75 7.79 -5.90
CA GLY A 42 3.27 8.22 -4.59
C GLY A 42 3.87 7.35 -3.49
N ASN A 43 3.74 6.02 -3.61
CA ASN A 43 4.34 5.08 -2.67
C ASN A 43 5.87 5.22 -2.64
N GLU A 44 6.54 5.39 -3.78
CA GLU A 44 8.00 5.57 -3.80
C GLU A 44 8.44 6.86 -3.10
N ALA A 45 7.72 7.97 -3.30
CA ALA A 45 7.99 9.21 -2.59
C ALA A 45 7.72 9.09 -1.09
N ALA A 46 6.64 8.41 -0.70
CA ALA A 46 6.25 8.20 0.68
C ALA A 46 7.21 7.26 1.40
N ASP A 47 7.59 6.15 0.79
CA ASP A 47 8.41 5.11 1.41
C ASP A 47 9.88 5.48 1.38
N ILE A 48 10.40 5.87 0.22
CA ILE A 48 11.83 6.08 -0.01
C ILE A 48 12.18 7.55 0.23
N GLY A 49 11.43 8.46 -0.39
CA GLY A 49 11.70 9.89 -0.32
C GLY A 49 11.62 10.46 1.10
N ILE A 50 10.53 10.15 1.82
CA ILE A 50 10.39 10.56 3.23
C ILE A 50 11.43 9.90 4.12
N SER A 51 11.73 8.61 3.91
CA SER A 51 12.78 7.93 4.68
C SER A 51 14.15 8.57 4.47
N ALA A 52 14.48 8.97 3.24
CA ALA A 52 15.71 9.69 2.93
C ALA A 52 15.76 11.05 3.65
N ARG A 53 14.64 11.80 3.61
CA ARG A 53 14.48 13.07 4.32
C ARG A 53 14.68 12.94 5.83
N LEU A 54 14.12 11.90 6.44
CA LEU A 54 14.22 11.65 7.89
C LEU A 54 15.64 11.22 8.29
N ASN A 55 16.35 10.49 7.42
CA ASN A 55 17.68 9.97 7.74
C ASN A 55 18.83 10.94 7.42
N ARG A 56 18.66 11.90 6.50
CA ARG A 56 19.75 12.82 6.12
C ARG A 56 20.28 13.67 7.28
N GLY A 57 19.47 13.96 8.31
CA GLY A 57 19.89 14.68 9.50
C GLY A 57 20.83 13.87 10.42
N ASN A 58 20.74 12.54 10.35
CA ASN A 58 21.48 11.62 11.21
C ASN A 58 22.72 11.02 10.51
N LYS A 59 22.90 11.25 9.20
CA LYS A 59 23.96 10.64 8.38
C LYS A 59 24.66 11.67 7.48
N GLN A 60 25.66 12.36 8.02
CA GLN A 60 26.36 13.43 7.29
C GLN A 60 27.14 12.92 6.06
N SER A 61 27.71 11.72 6.13
CA SER A 61 28.44 11.06 5.03
C SER A 61 27.56 10.82 3.79
N ASN A 62 26.28 10.52 4.00
CA ASN A 62 25.31 10.19 2.95
C ASN A 62 24.33 11.33 2.63
N PHE A 63 24.52 12.52 3.21
CA PHE A 63 23.56 13.63 3.10
C PHE A 63 23.20 13.96 1.64
N SER A 64 24.18 14.14 0.77
CA SER A 64 23.95 14.50 -0.64
C SER A 64 23.20 13.42 -1.42
N SER A 65 23.51 12.15 -1.16
CA SER A 65 22.84 11.01 -1.79
C SER A 65 21.39 10.88 -1.32
N LEU A 66 21.14 11.03 -0.01
CA LEU A 66 19.79 11.02 0.55
C LEU A 66 18.95 12.21 0.08
N LEU A 67 19.54 13.40 0.01
CA LEU A 67 18.89 14.59 -0.57
C LEU A 67 18.53 14.38 -2.05
N THR A 68 19.44 13.76 -2.82
CA THR A 68 19.20 13.43 -4.23
C THR A 68 18.05 12.44 -4.35
N LEU A 69 18.03 11.39 -3.54
CA LEU A 69 16.97 10.38 -3.55
C LEU A 69 15.59 10.98 -3.18
N GLU A 70 15.53 11.83 -2.15
CA GLU A 70 14.32 12.58 -1.79
C GLU A 70 13.82 13.44 -2.95
N ASN A 71 14.73 14.22 -3.57
CA ASN A 71 14.35 15.11 -4.66
C ASN A 71 13.91 14.34 -5.92
N MET A 72 14.59 13.25 -6.26
CA MET A 72 14.26 12.43 -7.44
C MET A 72 12.88 11.80 -7.29
N THR A 73 12.59 11.16 -6.16
CA THR A 73 11.27 10.56 -5.91
C THR A 73 10.14 11.60 -5.95
N LYS A 74 10.36 12.80 -5.37
CA LYS A 74 9.42 13.92 -5.48
C LYS A 74 9.21 14.41 -6.91
N GLN A 75 10.29 14.55 -7.69
CA GLN A 75 10.21 14.99 -9.09
C GLN A 75 9.48 13.98 -9.96
N VAL A 76 9.74 12.68 -9.76
CA VAL A 76 9.04 11.60 -10.47
C VAL A 76 7.55 11.65 -10.15
N LEU A 77 7.17 11.76 -8.87
CA LEU A 77 5.77 11.91 -8.47
C LEU A 77 5.10 13.12 -9.13
N GLN A 78 5.73 14.29 -9.07
CA GLN A 78 5.19 15.50 -9.72
C GLN A 78 5.00 15.27 -11.22
N SER A 79 5.99 14.70 -11.91
CA SER A 79 5.90 14.41 -13.34
C SER A 79 4.76 13.45 -13.67
N LYS A 80 4.52 12.41 -12.86
CA LYS A 80 3.40 11.48 -13.07
C LYS A 80 2.06 12.13 -12.79
N ALA A 81 1.96 12.93 -11.73
CA ALA A 81 0.74 13.68 -11.39
C ALA A 81 0.39 14.72 -12.46
N ASP A 82 1.38 15.44 -13.00
CA ASP A 82 1.21 16.41 -14.07
C ASP A 82 0.76 15.74 -15.37
N ALA A 83 1.38 14.62 -15.74
CA ALA A 83 0.99 13.86 -16.93
C ALA A 83 -0.46 13.36 -16.82
N PHE A 84 -0.84 12.78 -15.67
CA PHE A 84 -2.21 12.34 -15.42
C PHE A 84 -3.19 13.52 -15.44
N THR A 85 -2.87 14.63 -14.79
CA THR A 85 -3.73 15.82 -14.73
C THR A 85 -3.88 16.50 -16.09
N SER A 86 -2.84 16.48 -16.93
CA SER A 86 -2.90 17.00 -18.28
C SER A 86 -3.83 16.18 -19.18
N GLU A 87 -3.86 14.86 -19.01
CA GLU A 87 -4.72 13.96 -19.79
C GLU A 87 -6.15 13.90 -19.21
N TYR A 88 -6.28 13.98 -17.89
CA TYR A 88 -7.53 13.85 -17.12
C TYR A 88 -7.74 15.03 -16.16
N PRO A 89 -7.90 16.27 -16.66
CA PRO A 89 -7.98 17.47 -15.82
C PRO A 89 -9.17 17.47 -14.84
N GLN A 90 -10.28 16.81 -15.19
CA GLN A 90 -11.42 16.62 -14.30
C GLN A 90 -11.11 15.75 -13.07
N HIS A 91 -10.01 14.98 -13.10
CA HIS A 91 -9.54 14.12 -12.00
C HIS A 91 -8.28 14.66 -11.30
N ALA A 92 -7.87 15.91 -11.60
CA ALA A 92 -6.68 16.54 -11.01
C ALA A 92 -6.69 16.49 -9.47
N ALA A 93 -7.85 16.74 -8.86
CA ALA A 93 -8.02 16.70 -7.41
C ALA A 93 -7.72 15.32 -6.81
N VAL A 94 -7.93 14.23 -7.57
CA VAL A 94 -7.63 12.88 -7.09
C VAL A 94 -6.14 12.69 -6.88
N ALA A 95 -5.32 13.06 -7.87
CA ALA A 95 -3.87 12.98 -7.77
C ALA A 95 -3.32 13.87 -6.65
N HIS A 96 -3.87 15.08 -6.52
CA HIS A 96 -3.47 16.02 -5.47
C HIS A 96 -3.76 15.48 -4.06
N ASN A 97 -4.99 15.07 -3.80
CA ASN A 97 -5.41 14.63 -2.46
C ASN A 97 -4.76 13.30 -2.08
N PHE A 98 -4.66 12.34 -3.02
CA PHE A 98 -3.90 11.11 -2.81
C PHE A 98 -2.46 11.42 -2.36
N THR A 99 -1.77 12.31 -3.09
CA THR A 99 -0.40 12.68 -2.79
C THR A 99 -0.30 13.38 -1.43
N ALA A 100 -1.16 14.36 -1.17
CA ALA A 100 -1.14 15.14 0.06
C ALA A 100 -1.34 14.24 1.29
N ASP A 101 -2.35 13.37 1.25
CA ASP A 101 -2.71 12.49 2.35
C ASP A 101 -1.59 11.48 2.64
N LEU A 102 -1.01 10.90 1.59
CA LEU A 102 0.11 9.95 1.71
C LEU A 102 1.37 10.61 2.27
N MET A 103 1.68 11.85 1.86
CA MET A 103 2.82 12.60 2.39
C MET A 103 2.63 12.96 3.87
N ILE A 104 1.41 13.30 4.29
CA ILE A 104 1.11 13.57 5.71
C ILE A 104 1.27 12.29 6.53
N LEU A 105 0.73 11.17 6.06
CA LEU A 105 0.84 9.88 6.75
C LEU A 105 2.31 9.48 6.93
N SER A 106 3.08 9.39 5.83
CA SER A 106 4.47 8.92 5.91
C SER A 106 5.38 9.88 6.69
N SER A 107 5.19 11.20 6.54
CA SER A 107 5.96 12.20 7.29
C SER A 107 5.81 12.08 8.80
N ASN A 108 4.66 11.56 9.25
CA ASN A 108 4.29 11.47 10.66
C ASN A 108 4.25 10.02 11.17
N ARG A 109 4.82 9.06 10.43
CA ARG A 109 4.78 7.63 10.79
C ARG A 109 5.29 7.30 12.20
N ALA A 110 6.20 8.12 12.74
CA ALA A 110 6.68 7.98 14.12
C ALA A 110 5.58 8.18 15.17
N GLN A 111 4.52 8.95 14.87
CA GLN A 111 3.37 9.14 15.77
C GLN A 111 2.48 7.91 15.87
N PHE A 112 2.70 6.91 15.01
CA PHE A 112 1.98 5.65 14.98
C PHE A 112 2.79 4.48 15.59
N SER A 113 3.90 4.75 16.29
CA SER A 113 4.77 3.70 16.85
C SER A 113 4.03 2.68 17.72
N ASP A 114 2.99 3.12 18.42
CA ASP A 114 2.22 2.28 19.34
C ASP A 114 0.91 1.77 18.71
N LYS A 115 0.65 2.18 17.46
CA LYS A 115 -0.58 1.92 16.67
C LYS A 115 -0.24 1.65 15.19
N PHE A 116 0.77 0.80 14.96
CA PHE A 116 1.25 0.53 13.60
C PHE A 116 0.19 -0.10 12.69
N ASP A 117 -0.73 -0.89 13.24
CA ASP A 117 -1.83 -1.45 12.48
C ASP A 117 -2.76 -0.35 11.93
N VAL A 118 -3.02 0.71 12.70
CA VAL A 118 -3.75 1.89 12.22
C VAL A 118 -3.00 2.60 11.09
N PHE A 119 -1.68 2.72 11.18
CA PHE A 119 -0.88 3.27 10.07
C PHE A 119 -1.06 2.45 8.79
N LEU A 120 -0.95 1.13 8.89
CA LEU A 120 -1.02 0.21 7.75
C LEU A 120 -2.40 0.20 7.09
N GLU A 121 -3.46 0.29 7.90
CA GLU A 121 -4.84 0.41 7.43
C GLU A 121 -5.07 1.78 6.76
N VAL A 122 -4.65 2.90 7.37
CA VAL A 122 -4.81 4.23 6.76
C VAL A 122 -4.02 4.34 5.45
N ASP A 123 -2.79 3.84 5.39
CA ASP A 123 -1.96 3.80 4.18
C ASP A 123 -2.69 3.14 3.00
N SER A 124 -3.27 1.98 3.27
CA SER A 124 -4.00 1.22 2.24
C SER A 124 -5.36 1.86 1.92
N ALA A 125 -6.04 2.44 2.91
CA ALA A 125 -7.29 3.18 2.70
C ALA A 125 -7.11 4.41 1.81
N ILE A 126 -5.98 5.14 1.93
CA ILE A 126 -5.65 6.25 1.03
C ILE A 126 -5.58 5.75 -0.42
N PHE A 127 -4.91 4.61 -0.65
CA PHE A 127 -4.76 4.01 -1.96
C PHE A 127 -6.09 3.52 -2.54
N GLU A 128 -6.86 2.77 -1.75
CA GLU A 128 -8.17 2.25 -2.14
C GLU A 128 -9.15 3.39 -2.42
N ALA A 129 -9.20 4.41 -1.55
CA ALA A 129 -10.09 5.55 -1.74
C ALA A 129 -9.76 6.33 -3.01
N ALA A 130 -8.48 6.51 -3.36
CA ALA A 130 -8.13 7.14 -4.63
C ALA A 130 -8.66 6.33 -5.83
N CYS A 131 -8.58 5.00 -5.78
CA CYS A 131 -9.13 4.13 -6.82
C CYS A 131 -10.66 4.18 -6.86
N ILE A 132 -11.33 4.10 -5.70
CA ILE A 132 -12.80 4.20 -5.59
C ILE A 132 -13.27 5.57 -6.06
N GLN A 133 -12.57 6.66 -5.76
CA GLN A 133 -12.92 8.00 -6.22
C GLN A 133 -12.93 8.12 -7.76
N LEU A 134 -12.10 7.34 -8.46
CA LEU A 134 -12.06 7.29 -9.92
C LEU A 134 -13.13 6.37 -10.50
N CYS A 135 -13.46 5.27 -9.81
CA CYS A 135 -14.32 4.21 -10.35
C CYS A 135 -15.78 4.32 -9.91
N ALA A 136 -15.99 4.64 -8.64
CA ALA A 136 -17.27 4.57 -7.94
C ALA A 136 -17.35 5.66 -6.83
N PRO A 137 -17.26 6.95 -7.17
CA PRO A 137 -17.16 8.04 -6.18
C PRO A 137 -18.39 8.18 -5.25
N SER A 138 -19.54 7.67 -5.67
CA SER A 138 -20.75 7.49 -4.87
C SER A 138 -20.50 6.63 -3.63
N VAL A 139 -19.66 5.59 -3.70
CA VAL A 139 -19.32 4.71 -2.59
C VAL A 139 -18.70 5.50 -1.44
N LEU A 140 -17.69 6.33 -1.72
CA LEU A 140 -17.05 7.17 -0.69
C LEU A 140 -18.04 8.15 -0.09
N ARG A 141 -18.86 8.79 -0.93
CA ARG A 141 -19.89 9.73 -0.47
C ARG A 141 -20.90 9.08 0.48
N HIS A 142 -21.40 7.90 0.12
CA HIS A 142 -22.36 7.15 0.95
C HIS A 142 -21.72 6.57 2.21
N ALA A 143 -20.42 6.27 2.18
CA ALA A 143 -19.66 5.87 3.35
C ALA A 143 -19.27 7.06 4.26
N GLY A 144 -19.57 8.31 3.86
CA GLY A 144 -19.21 9.51 4.62
C GLY A 144 -17.75 9.93 4.48
N VAL A 145 -17.04 9.43 3.46
CA VAL A 145 -15.65 9.80 3.14
C VAL A 145 -15.66 10.93 2.11
N ASP A 146 -15.32 12.15 2.55
CA ASP A 146 -15.03 13.24 1.63
C ASP A 146 -13.55 13.19 1.22
N PHE A 147 -13.26 12.55 0.09
CA PHE A 147 -11.90 12.44 -0.45
C PHE A 147 -11.27 13.82 -0.74
N ALA A 148 -12.09 14.84 -1.03
CA ALA A 148 -11.62 16.20 -1.31
C ALA A 148 -11.34 17.01 -0.05
N GLN A 149 -11.74 16.54 1.12
CA GLN A 149 -11.47 17.21 2.39
C GLN A 149 -9.96 17.31 2.62
N PRO A 150 -9.41 18.54 2.78
CA PRO A 150 -8.03 18.72 3.17
C PRO A 150 -7.79 18.20 4.58
N VAL A 151 -6.63 17.56 4.76
CA VAL A 151 -6.15 17.12 6.06
C VAL A 151 -4.76 17.72 6.29
N ALA A 152 -4.42 17.97 7.55
CA ALA A 152 -3.16 18.55 7.96
C ALA A 152 -2.47 17.74 9.07
N THR A 153 -3.22 16.87 9.76
CA THR A 153 -2.70 16.05 10.88
C THR A 153 -3.07 14.58 10.72
N PRO A 154 -2.29 13.67 11.35
CA PRO A 154 -2.63 12.25 11.42
C PRO A 154 -4.02 11.95 11.96
N GLU A 155 -4.50 12.70 12.95
CA GLU A 155 -5.84 12.52 13.53
C GLU A 155 -6.94 12.85 12.52
N GLN A 156 -6.72 13.88 11.70
CA GLN A 156 -7.66 14.24 10.63
C GLN A 156 -7.67 13.17 9.53
N LEU A 157 -6.51 12.57 9.22
CA LEU A 157 -6.43 11.42 8.30
C LEU A 157 -7.20 10.21 8.83
N ILE A 158 -6.96 9.81 10.09
CA ILE A 158 -7.66 8.69 10.73
C ILE A 158 -9.17 8.94 10.68
N LYS A 159 -9.62 10.16 11.00
CA LYS A 159 -11.04 10.53 10.95
C LYS A 159 -11.61 10.44 9.53
N LYS A 160 -10.88 10.92 8.53
CA LYS A 160 -11.29 10.90 7.11
C LYS A 160 -11.47 9.46 6.60
N TYR A 161 -10.56 8.56 6.97
CA TYR A 161 -10.55 7.17 6.52
C TYR A 161 -11.20 6.18 7.49
N MET A 162 -11.80 6.66 8.58
CA MET A 162 -12.46 5.85 9.59
C MET A 162 -13.44 4.79 9.03
N PRO A 163 -14.20 5.03 7.95
CA PRO A 163 -15.07 4.01 7.36
C PRO A 163 -14.37 2.75 6.82
N PHE A 164 -13.06 2.81 6.56
CA PHE A 164 -12.25 1.66 6.14
C PHE A 164 -11.75 0.83 7.34
N LEU A 165 -11.49 1.49 8.48
CA LEU A 165 -10.71 0.91 9.58
C LEU A 165 -11.46 -0.24 10.29
N SER A 166 -10.71 -1.28 10.62
CA SER A 166 -11.20 -2.51 11.24
C SER A 166 -11.50 -2.36 12.75
N MET A 167 -10.76 -1.47 13.41
CA MET A 167 -10.70 -1.36 14.88
C MET A 167 -11.85 -0.55 15.52
N GLU A 168 -12.73 0.06 14.74
CA GLU A 168 -13.71 1.02 15.26
C GLU A 168 -15.14 0.44 15.34
N PRO A 169 -15.74 0.35 16.55
CA PRO A 169 -17.01 -0.33 16.81
C PRO A 169 -18.27 0.46 16.41
N HIS A 170 -18.15 1.70 15.91
CA HIS A 170 -19.30 2.61 15.76
C HIS A 170 -19.28 3.45 14.50
N VAL A 171 -19.09 2.83 13.34
CA VAL A 171 -19.70 3.39 12.12
C VAL A 171 -21.09 2.75 12.05
N GLU A 172 -22.14 3.56 11.85
CA GLU A 172 -23.49 3.03 11.60
C GLU A 172 -23.39 1.84 10.63
N ASP A 173 -24.11 0.75 10.93
CA ASP A 173 -24.14 -0.50 10.15
C ASP A 173 -24.81 -0.26 8.77
N LEU A 174 -24.19 0.60 7.97
CA LEU A 174 -24.60 0.91 6.63
C LEU A 174 -24.06 -0.21 5.72
N PRO A 175 -24.92 -0.83 4.89
CA PRO A 175 -24.49 -1.85 3.92
C PRO A 175 -23.25 -1.46 3.10
N ILE A 176 -23.14 -0.18 2.72
CA ILE A 176 -22.00 0.33 1.94
C ILE A 176 -20.68 0.33 2.73
N VAL A 177 -20.73 0.68 4.02
CA VAL A 177 -19.56 0.68 4.91
C VAL A 177 -19.12 -0.74 5.17
N ASN A 178 -20.04 -1.68 5.38
CA ASN A 178 -19.69 -3.08 5.59
C ASN A 178 -19.06 -3.72 4.34
N ARG A 179 -19.50 -3.34 3.14
CA ARG A 179 -18.85 -3.71 1.86
C ARG A 179 -17.46 -3.11 1.73
N LEU A 180 -17.31 -1.84 2.10
CA LEU A 180 -16.02 -1.14 2.09
C LEU A 180 -15.02 -1.79 3.06
N LYS A 181 -15.43 -2.04 4.31
CA LYS A 181 -14.63 -2.76 5.31
C LYS A 181 -14.27 -4.17 4.85
N SER A 182 -15.18 -4.84 4.15
CA SER A 182 -14.88 -6.15 3.55
C SER A 182 -13.78 -6.04 2.50
N LEU A 183 -13.81 -5.03 1.62
CA LEU A 183 -12.77 -4.79 0.63
C LEU A 183 -11.43 -4.51 1.29
N HIS A 184 -11.44 -3.62 2.28
CA HIS A 184 -10.28 -3.27 3.07
C HIS A 184 -9.67 -4.48 3.79
N ALA A 185 -10.51 -5.35 4.38
CA ALA A 185 -10.06 -6.56 5.04
C ALA A 185 -9.35 -7.53 4.06
N ILE A 186 -9.80 -7.61 2.80
CA ILE A 186 -9.09 -8.40 1.77
C ILE A 186 -7.72 -7.78 1.49
N GLU A 187 -7.63 -6.46 1.30
CA GLU A 187 -6.35 -5.78 1.08
C GLU A 187 -5.40 -5.99 2.27
N MET A 188 -5.91 -5.96 3.51
CA MET A 188 -5.07 -6.15 4.69
C MET A 188 -4.53 -7.58 4.77
N LEU A 189 -5.33 -8.59 4.42
CA LEU A 189 -4.86 -9.96 4.33
C LEU A 189 -3.75 -10.12 3.27
N LEU A 190 -3.89 -9.46 2.12
CA LEU A 190 -2.86 -9.44 1.08
C LEU A 190 -1.59 -8.73 1.56
N LYS A 191 -1.73 -7.61 2.28
CA LYS A 191 -0.62 -6.85 2.86
C LYS A 191 0.15 -7.66 3.89
N ILE A 192 -0.52 -8.39 4.78
CA ILE A 192 0.15 -9.30 5.72
C ILE A 192 0.95 -10.37 4.96
N ASP A 193 0.37 -10.96 3.92
CA ASP A 193 1.05 -11.98 3.11
C ASP A 193 2.27 -11.40 2.36
N ASP A 194 2.19 -10.16 1.86
CA ASP A 194 3.30 -9.48 1.19
C ASP A 194 4.40 -9.04 2.20
N ASP A 195 4.03 -8.55 3.39
CA ASP A 195 4.97 -8.13 4.45
C ASP A 195 5.87 -9.29 4.92
N THR A 196 5.31 -10.51 5.05
CA THR A 196 6.12 -11.70 5.39
C THR A 196 7.21 -12.02 4.36
N ARG A 197 7.15 -11.42 3.16
CA ARG A 197 8.08 -11.64 2.05
C ARG A 197 9.00 -10.42 1.79
N GLY A 198 8.73 -9.26 2.39
CA GLY A 198 9.39 -7.97 2.11
C GLY A 198 10.12 -7.32 3.29
N VAL A 199 10.36 -8.07 4.38
CA VAL A 199 10.79 -7.54 5.68
C VAL A 199 12.08 -6.69 5.64
N GLU A 200 13.09 -7.13 4.89
CA GLU A 200 14.43 -6.50 4.89
C GLU A 200 14.45 -5.06 4.32
N PRO A 201 13.94 -4.79 3.10
CA PRO A 201 13.92 -3.43 2.58
C PRO A 201 13.05 -2.47 3.41
N ASP A 202 11.94 -2.95 3.98
CA ASP A 202 11.05 -2.13 4.81
C ASP A 202 11.70 -1.75 6.13
N THR A 203 12.45 -2.69 6.72
CA THR A 203 13.25 -2.44 7.91
C THR A 203 14.34 -1.39 7.65
N LEU A 204 15.05 -1.48 6.51
CA LEU A 204 16.08 -0.49 6.16
C LEU A 204 15.51 0.93 6.00
N LEU A 205 14.33 1.04 5.39
CA LEU A 205 13.66 2.33 5.24
C LEU A 205 12.97 2.80 6.53
N GLY A 206 12.88 1.95 7.56
CA GLY A 206 12.15 2.25 8.80
C GLY A 206 10.66 2.44 8.55
N LEU A 207 10.09 1.60 7.68
CA LEU A 207 8.66 1.57 7.36
C LEU A 207 7.93 0.62 8.32
N PRO A 208 6.75 1.03 8.81
CA PRO A 208 5.85 0.11 9.50
C PRO A 208 5.49 -1.09 8.62
N SER A 209 5.43 -2.28 9.22
CA SER A 209 4.89 -3.51 8.63
C SER A 209 4.22 -4.36 9.71
N PHE A 210 3.32 -5.27 9.31
CA PHE A 210 2.71 -6.23 10.22
C PHE A 210 3.77 -7.13 10.88
N VAL A 211 4.86 -7.45 10.19
CA VAL A 211 5.97 -8.23 10.75
C VAL A 211 6.70 -7.44 11.84
N THR A 212 7.02 -6.16 11.60
CA THR A 212 7.64 -5.31 12.63
C THR A 212 6.72 -5.10 13.83
N TRP A 213 5.41 -4.93 13.62
CA TRP A 213 4.42 -4.87 14.70
C TRP A 213 4.40 -6.16 15.52
N ALA A 214 4.29 -7.31 14.86
CA ALA A 214 4.24 -8.60 15.53
C ALA A 214 5.55 -8.92 16.26
N THR A 215 6.70 -8.50 15.72
CA THR A 215 8.01 -8.66 16.37
C THR A 215 8.09 -7.83 17.65
N THR A 216 7.71 -6.54 17.61
CA THR A 216 7.67 -5.69 18.80
C THR A 216 6.72 -6.25 19.85
N ARG A 217 5.51 -6.66 19.46
CA ARG A 217 4.52 -7.23 20.37
C ARG A 217 4.92 -8.59 20.93
N ALA A 218 5.60 -9.42 20.16
CA ALA A 218 6.13 -10.70 20.61
C ALA A 218 7.11 -10.50 21.78
N HIS A 219 7.99 -9.50 21.69
CA HIS A 219 8.91 -9.14 22.77
C HIS A 219 8.18 -8.64 24.03
N GLU A 220 7.12 -7.84 23.89
CA GLU A 220 6.36 -7.31 25.02
C GLU A 220 5.49 -8.37 25.72
N THR A 221 4.94 -9.31 24.95
CA THR A 221 3.89 -10.22 25.42
C THR A 221 4.36 -11.67 25.59
N ASN A 222 5.62 -11.97 25.23
CA ASN A 222 6.19 -13.32 25.23
C ASN A 222 5.37 -14.32 24.39
N ARG A 223 4.83 -13.85 23.26
CA ARG A 223 4.10 -14.64 22.26
C ARG A 223 4.96 -14.81 21.00
N SER A 224 4.64 -15.79 20.17
CA SER A 224 5.32 -15.91 18.88
C SER A 224 4.81 -14.85 17.89
N VAL A 225 5.67 -14.46 16.95
CA VAL A 225 5.31 -13.56 15.83
C VAL A 225 4.17 -14.16 15.01
N ASP A 226 4.23 -15.47 14.75
CA ASP A 226 3.21 -16.19 13.97
C ASP A 226 1.84 -16.16 14.65
N ASP A 227 1.76 -16.31 15.97
CA ASP A 227 0.50 -16.23 16.71
C ASP A 227 -0.15 -14.86 16.58
N LEU A 228 0.65 -13.79 16.64
CA LEU A 228 0.17 -12.40 16.54
C LEU A 228 -0.29 -12.08 15.12
N LEU A 229 0.45 -12.53 14.11
CA LEU A 229 0.05 -12.39 12.70
C LEU A 229 -1.24 -13.17 12.41
N ASN A 230 -1.36 -14.40 12.92
CA ASN A 230 -2.56 -15.21 12.75
C ASN A 230 -3.77 -14.59 13.45
N GLU A 231 -3.61 -14.04 14.66
CA GLU A 231 -4.67 -13.30 15.35
C GLU A 231 -5.17 -12.12 14.52
N LYS A 232 -4.26 -11.32 13.96
CA LYS A 232 -4.64 -10.18 13.12
C LYS A 232 -5.32 -10.64 11.82
N LYS A 233 -4.85 -11.73 11.19
CA LYS A 233 -5.53 -12.36 10.04
C LYS A 233 -6.94 -12.81 10.40
N GLU A 234 -7.14 -13.47 11.54
CA GLU A 234 -8.46 -13.89 11.99
C GLU A 234 -9.40 -12.70 12.22
N SER A 235 -8.92 -11.57 12.75
CA SER A 235 -9.76 -10.36 12.87
C SER A 235 -10.29 -9.86 11.52
N TYR A 236 -9.50 -9.94 10.45
CA TYR A 236 -9.95 -9.60 9.11
C TYR A 236 -10.86 -10.68 8.51
N PHE A 237 -10.61 -11.96 8.78
CA PHE A 237 -11.53 -13.03 8.39
C PHE A 237 -12.89 -12.91 9.09
N ASP A 238 -12.95 -12.45 10.33
CA ASP A 238 -14.21 -12.24 11.04
C ASP A 238 -15.06 -11.12 10.40
N ILE A 239 -14.42 -10.05 9.91
CA ILE A 239 -15.10 -9.03 9.09
C ILE A 239 -15.69 -9.66 7.82
N LEU A 240 -14.93 -10.53 7.16
CA LEU A 240 -15.40 -11.20 5.94
C LEU A 240 -16.52 -12.22 6.22
N ARG A 241 -16.43 -12.98 7.32
CA ARG A 241 -17.45 -13.97 7.71
C ARG A 241 -18.77 -13.31 8.13
N SER A 242 -18.70 -12.12 8.72
CA SER A 242 -19.87 -11.34 9.12
C SER A 242 -20.49 -10.53 7.97
N SER A 243 -19.77 -10.39 6.85
CA SER A 243 -20.25 -9.69 5.66
C SER A 243 -21.04 -10.62 4.73
N PRO A 244 -22.30 -10.30 4.39
CA PRO A 244 -23.03 -11.05 3.38
C PRO A 244 -22.56 -10.73 1.94
N TYR A 245 -21.62 -9.80 1.77
CA TYR A 245 -21.30 -9.20 0.47
C TYR A 245 -20.02 -9.75 -0.17
N MET A 246 -19.02 -10.16 0.63
CA MET A 246 -17.73 -10.64 0.13
C MET A 246 -17.36 -11.94 0.83
N SER A 247 -16.91 -12.92 0.04
CA SER A 247 -16.69 -14.29 0.52
C SER A 247 -15.21 -14.66 0.57
N VAL A 248 -14.83 -15.59 1.44
CA VAL A 248 -13.45 -16.13 1.52
C VAL A 248 -12.94 -16.67 0.16
N PRO A 249 -13.76 -17.32 -0.70
CA PRO A 249 -13.36 -17.64 -2.08
C PRO A 249 -12.90 -16.43 -2.91
N MET A 250 -13.47 -15.25 -2.69
CA MET A 250 -13.08 -14.01 -3.37
C MET A 250 -11.67 -13.56 -2.98
N VAL A 251 -11.30 -13.74 -1.70
CA VAL A 251 -9.92 -13.56 -1.23
C VAL A 251 -8.97 -14.45 -2.02
N ASN A 252 -9.32 -15.73 -2.19
CA ASN A 252 -8.49 -16.68 -2.93
C ASN A 252 -8.38 -16.33 -4.42
N ILE A 253 -9.43 -15.80 -5.03
CA ILE A 253 -9.41 -15.33 -6.42
C ILE A 253 -8.51 -14.10 -6.56
N ILE A 254 -8.66 -13.10 -5.68
CA ILE A 254 -7.84 -11.89 -5.70
C ILE A 254 -6.38 -12.25 -5.43
N ARG A 255 -6.10 -13.14 -4.46
CA ARG A 255 -4.76 -13.69 -4.21
C ARG A 255 -4.19 -14.40 -5.43
N GLY A 256 -4.98 -15.24 -6.11
CA GLY A 256 -4.56 -15.93 -7.33
C GLY A 256 -4.26 -14.96 -8.49
N LEU A 257 -5.06 -13.91 -8.67
CA LEU A 257 -4.79 -12.86 -9.68
C LEU A 257 -3.50 -12.08 -9.36
N CYS A 258 -3.29 -11.80 -8.08
CA CYS A 258 -2.07 -11.22 -7.55
C CYS A 258 -0.83 -12.09 -7.84
N GLU A 259 -0.92 -13.40 -7.62
CA GLU A 259 0.17 -14.34 -7.91
C GLU A 259 0.45 -14.44 -9.42
N LEU A 260 -0.60 -14.56 -10.26
CA LEU A 260 -0.48 -14.66 -11.71
C LEU A 260 0.17 -13.42 -12.35
N THR A 261 -0.23 -12.22 -11.92
CA THR A 261 0.34 -10.95 -12.44
C THR A 261 1.78 -10.74 -11.99
N SER A 262 2.16 -11.28 -10.83
CA SER A 262 3.54 -11.28 -10.37
C SER A 262 4.44 -12.16 -11.25
N ILE A 263 3.96 -13.35 -11.62
CA ILE A 263 4.65 -14.27 -12.54
C ILE A 263 4.97 -13.59 -13.87
N HIS A 264 4.02 -12.84 -14.43
CA HIS A 264 4.22 -12.12 -15.69
C HIS A 264 5.22 -10.95 -15.56
N LYS A 265 5.32 -10.29 -14.40
CA LYS A 265 6.36 -9.28 -14.14
C LYS A 265 7.75 -9.90 -14.07
N ALA A 266 7.90 -11.08 -13.44
CA ALA A 266 9.18 -11.79 -13.38
C ALA A 266 9.64 -12.31 -14.76
N GLN A 267 8.71 -12.72 -15.62
CA GLN A 267 9.03 -13.11 -17.00
C GLN A 267 9.58 -11.93 -17.84
N ARG A 268 9.11 -10.70 -17.58
CA ARG A 268 9.57 -9.49 -18.28
C ARG A 268 10.97 -9.01 -17.88
N THR A 269 11.49 -9.45 -16.73
CA THR A 269 12.85 -9.10 -16.29
C THR A 269 13.93 -10.05 -16.81
N GLY A 270 13.61 -10.91 -17.80
CA GLY A 270 14.59 -11.65 -18.58
C GLY A 270 14.98 -13.03 -18.05
N VAL A 271 14.10 -13.69 -17.28
CA VAL A 271 14.28 -15.12 -16.97
C VAL A 271 13.48 -15.93 -17.97
N ASP A 272 14.20 -16.44 -18.96
CA ASP A 272 13.68 -17.27 -20.05
C ASP A 272 13.16 -18.60 -19.49
N ASN A 273 11.87 -18.88 -19.62
CA ASN A 273 11.28 -20.17 -19.23
C ASN A 273 10.31 -20.64 -20.31
N HIS A 274 10.87 -21.29 -21.33
CA HIS A 274 10.15 -22.04 -22.34
C HIS A 274 9.70 -23.42 -21.82
N ILE A 275 8.80 -23.53 -20.82
CA ILE A 275 8.17 -24.83 -20.48
C ILE A 275 6.70 -24.66 -20.02
N PRO A 276 5.76 -25.54 -20.43
CA PRO A 276 4.34 -25.52 -20.01
C PRO A 276 4.24 -25.84 -18.51
N LEU A 277 3.34 -25.15 -17.80
CA LEU A 277 3.12 -25.29 -16.35
C LEU A 277 2.83 -26.75 -15.93
N PRO A 278 3.72 -27.36 -15.13
CA PRO A 278 3.30 -27.84 -13.80
C PRO A 278 4.34 -27.67 -12.67
N ARG A 279 3.81 -27.68 -11.43
CA ARG A 279 4.44 -27.75 -10.09
C ARG A 279 5.53 -26.69 -9.80
N LEU A 280 5.05 -25.58 -9.24
CA LEU A 280 5.78 -24.48 -8.61
C LEU A 280 6.74 -24.96 -7.49
N PRO A 281 8.06 -24.85 -7.67
CA PRO A 281 8.97 -24.67 -6.56
C PRO A 281 9.08 -23.17 -6.26
N TYR A 282 8.93 -22.83 -4.99
CA TYR A 282 9.30 -21.54 -4.40
C TYR A 282 10.66 -21.10 -4.92
N PHE A 283 10.78 -19.88 -5.47
CA PHE A 283 11.93 -18.98 -5.27
C PHE A 283 11.68 -17.59 -5.92
N HIS A 284 12.22 -16.59 -5.24
CA HIS A 284 12.06 -15.13 -5.33
C HIS A 284 12.07 -14.48 -6.73
N ARG A 285 11.14 -13.53 -6.96
CA ARG A 285 11.28 -12.27 -7.75
C ARG A 285 9.91 -11.67 -8.10
N PHE A 286 9.10 -11.35 -7.08
CA PHE A 286 7.77 -10.78 -7.31
C PHE A 286 7.69 -9.40 -6.67
N THR A 287 7.45 -8.39 -7.53
CA THR A 287 7.44 -6.94 -7.28
C THR A 287 8.82 -6.25 -7.31
N THR A 288 9.26 -5.76 -8.48
CA THR A 288 10.35 -4.76 -8.51
C THR A 288 9.71 -3.37 -8.43
N THR A 289 9.26 -2.98 -7.23
CA THR A 289 9.16 -1.54 -6.93
C THR A 289 10.57 -0.98 -6.82
N LEU A 290 10.77 0.33 -7.00
CA LEU A 290 12.09 0.94 -6.87
C LEU A 290 12.79 0.54 -5.56
N ARG A 291 12.03 0.39 -4.47
CA ARG A 291 12.51 -0.12 -3.17
C ARG A 291 13.24 -1.47 -3.30
N HIS A 292 12.65 -2.45 -3.97
CA HIS A 292 13.24 -3.78 -4.14
C HIS A 292 14.44 -3.75 -5.10
N GLU A 293 14.41 -2.88 -6.11
CA GLU A 293 15.55 -2.68 -7.01
C GLU A 293 16.74 -2.09 -6.25
N LEU A 294 16.53 -1.02 -5.49
CA LEU A 294 17.55 -0.39 -4.64
C LEU A 294 18.08 -1.35 -3.55
N TYR A 295 17.23 -2.24 -3.05
CA TYR A 295 17.66 -3.30 -2.12
C TYR A 295 18.61 -4.28 -2.81
N SER A 296 18.20 -4.79 -3.98
CA SER A 296 18.96 -5.79 -4.73
C SER A 296 20.33 -5.29 -5.21
N THR A 297 20.49 -3.99 -5.41
CA THR A 297 21.76 -3.37 -5.79
C THR A 297 22.63 -2.98 -4.60
N GLY A 298 22.18 -3.21 -3.36
CA GLY A 298 22.89 -2.82 -2.13
C GLY A 298 22.74 -1.35 -1.74
N ILE A 299 22.10 -0.52 -2.56
CA ILE A 299 21.98 0.93 -2.34
C ILE A 299 21.23 1.23 -1.04
N LEU A 300 20.19 0.45 -0.71
CA LEU A 300 19.48 0.65 0.56
C LEU A 300 20.39 0.38 1.76
N HIS A 301 21.30 -0.61 1.69
CA HIS A 301 22.23 -0.85 2.78
C HIS A 301 23.22 0.30 2.93
N ASP A 302 23.83 0.73 1.84
CA ASP A 302 24.84 1.80 1.84
C ASP A 302 24.26 3.12 2.38
N LEU A 303 23.02 3.42 2.03
CA LEU A 303 22.37 4.67 2.44
C LEU A 303 21.72 4.58 3.82
N PHE A 304 21.11 3.44 4.17
CA PHE A 304 20.22 3.32 5.32
C PHE A 304 20.72 2.42 6.47
N MET A 305 21.74 1.58 6.30
CA MET A 305 22.33 0.88 7.47
C MET A 305 23.02 1.85 8.44
N PRO A 306 22.89 1.65 9.76
CA PRO A 306 23.64 2.43 10.75
C PRO A 306 25.13 2.34 10.45
N GLU A 307 25.84 3.47 10.49
CA GLU A 307 27.30 3.43 10.54
C GLU A 307 27.67 2.66 11.80
N VAL A 308 28.32 1.50 11.64
CA VAL A 308 28.92 0.81 12.78
C VAL A 308 29.92 1.80 13.35
N ALA A 309 29.67 2.31 14.55
CA ALA A 309 30.67 3.04 15.28
C ALA A 309 31.88 2.12 15.39
N THR A 310 32.90 2.36 14.57
CA THR A 310 34.18 1.71 14.73
C THR A 310 34.64 2.12 16.11
N ALA A 311 34.49 1.22 17.09
CA ALA A 311 35.11 1.37 18.37
C ALA A 311 36.61 1.50 18.10
N SER A 312 37.08 2.75 18.13
CA SER A 312 38.50 3.04 18.10
C SER A 312 39.11 2.35 19.32
N SER A 313 39.91 1.34 19.00
CA SER A 313 40.78 0.54 19.87
C SER A 313 41.64 1.37 20.80
#